data_AF-A0A7C5H1X8-F1
#
_entry.id   AF-A0A7C5H1X8-F1
#
_cell.length_a   1.000
_cell.length_b   1.000
_cell.length_c   1.000
_cell.angle_alpha   90.00
_cell.angle_beta   90.00
_cell.angle_gamma   90.00
#
_symmetry.space_group_name_H-M   'P 1'
#
loop_
_entity.id
_entity.type
_entity.pdbx_description
1 polymer ?
#
loop_
_entity_poly.entity_id
_entity_poly.type
_entity_poly.pdbx_seq_one_letter_code
_entity_poly.pdbx_strand_id
1 'polypeptide(L)' 'MYEQVAFYLFSVLTIGLFLVTVLSKNLLYSMTSLAAGMVMISGFFFILGADFL' A
#
# COMPACT_ATOMS: atom_id res chain seq x y z
N MET A 1 -11.88 -11.42 12.78
CA MET A 1 -12.84 -10.55 12.03
C MET A 1 -12.25 -9.18 11.73
N TYR A 2 -11.65 -8.49 12.71
CA TYR A 2 -10.97 -7.20 12.50
C TYR A 2 -9.74 -7.31 11.58
N GLU A 3 -8.95 -8.38 11.67
CA GLU A 3 -7.79 -8.60 10.78
C GLU A 3 -8.20 -8.73 9.30
N GLN A 4 -9.34 -9.35 9.01
CA GLN A 4 -9.85 -9.45 7.63
C GLN A 4 -10.30 -8.09 7.09
N VAL A 5 -10.95 -7.27 7.91
CA VAL A 5 -11.35 -5.91 7.52
C VAL A 5 -10.11 -5.04 7.27
N ALA A 6 -9.09 -5.13 8.12
CA ALA A 6 -7.81 -4.46 7.93
C ALA A 6 -7.13 -4.93 6.63
N PHE A 7 -7.11 -6.24 6.35
CA PHE A 7 -6.55 -6.80 5.13
C PHE A 7 -7.22 -6.25 3.86
N TYR A 8 -8.56 -6.23 3.82
CA TYR A 8 -9.29 -5.68 2.67
C TYR A 8 -9.10 -4.17 2.50
N LEU A 9 -9.08 -3.40 3.60
CA LEU A 9 -8.85 -1.96 3.57
C LEU A 9 -7.46 -1.62 3.02
N PHE A 10 -6.42 -2.26 3.58
CA PHE A 10 -5.04 -2.07 3.12
C PHE A 10 -4.86 -2.56 1.68
N SER A 11 -5.56 -3.62 1.25
CA SER A 11 -5.47 -4.15 -0.12
C SER A 11 -6.02 -3.18 -1.15
N VAL A 12 -7.22 -2.64 -0.92
CA VAL A 12 -7.84 -1.67 -1.83
C VAL A 12 -7.01 -0.40 -1.92
N LEU A 13 -6.49 0.11 -0.80
CA LEU A 13 -5.62 1.28 -0.81
C LEU A 13 -4.31 1.02 -1.56
N THR A 14 -3.61 -0.09 -1.30
CA THR A 14 -2.36 -0.42 -1.99
C THR A 14 -2.59 -0.53 -3.50
N ILE A 15 -3.65 -1.21 -3.94
CA ILE A 15 -3.98 -1.31 -5.38
C ILE A 15 -4.28 0.08 -5.98
N GLY A 16 -5.03 0.92 -5.25
CA GLY A 16 -5.32 2.29 -5.67
C GLY A 16 -4.08 3.16 -5.83
N LEU A 17 -3.14 3.08 -4.87
CA LEU A 17 -1.85 3.77 -4.94
C LEU A 17 -1.02 3.27 -6.12
N PHE A 18 -0.91 1.96 -6.34
CA PHE A 18 -0.19 1.42 -7.49
C PHE A 18 -0.82 1.82 -8.84
N LEU A 19 -2.15 1.91 -8.93
CA LEU A 19 -2.84 2.45 -10.11
C LEU A 19 -2.49 3.92 -10.37
N VAL A 20 -2.48 4.76 -9.32
CA VAL A 20 -2.08 6.17 -9.43
C VAL A 20 -0.61 6.28 -9.86
N THR A 21 0.26 5.39 -9.38
CA THR A 21 1.67 5.35 -9.76
C THR A 21 1.87 5.10 -11.26
N VAL A 22 1.06 4.21 -11.85
CA VAL A 22 1.12 3.87 -13.28
C VAL A 22 0.44 4.92 -14.17
N LEU A 23 -0.67 5.50 -13.70
CA LEU A 23 -1.47 6.45 -14.50
C LEU A 23 -0.93 7.89 -14.45
N SER A 24 -0.10 8.22 -13.45
CA SER A 24 0.42 9.58 -13.29
C SER A 24 1.45 9.94 -14.37
N LYS A 25 1.17 11.02 -15.11
CA LYS A 25 2.09 11.63 -16.09
C LYS A 25 3.23 12.46 -15.47
N ASN A 26 3.12 12.77 -14.17
CA ASN A 26 4.11 13.55 -13.45
C ASN A 26 4.99 12.63 -12.59
N LEU A 27 6.30 12.65 -12.87
CA LEU A 27 7.33 11.86 -12.17
C LEU A 27 7.25 12.01 -10.65
N LEU A 28 7.01 13.24 -10.16
CA LEU A 28 6.95 13.52 -8.73
C LEU A 28 5.76 12.81 -8.05
N TYR A 29 4.60 12.75 -8.71
CA TYR A 29 3.43 12.05 -8.20
C TYR A 29 3.57 10.53 -8.30
N SER A 30 4.24 10.00 -9.34
CA SER A 30 4.57 8.56 -9.37
C SER A 30 5.54 8.20 -8.25
N MET A 31 6.56 9.02 -7.99
CA MET A 31 7.54 8.77 -6.92
C MET A 31 6.90 8.79 -5.53
N THR A 32 6.02 9.75 -5.24
CA THR A 32 5.33 9.83 -3.94
C THR A 32 4.28 8.73 -3.78
N SER A 33 3.55 8.39 -4.84
CA SER A 33 2.59 7.28 -4.86
C SER A 33 3.29 5.93 -4.68
N LEU A 34 4.48 5.76 -5.26
CA LEU A 34 5.32 4.58 -5.07
C LEU A 34 5.81 4.49 -3.61
N ALA A 35 6.37 5.56 -3.06
CA ALA A 35 6.84 5.58 -1.68
C ALA A 35 5.71 5.30 -0.68
N ALA A 36 4.54 5.91 -0.88
CA ALA A 36 3.35 5.64 -0.07
C ALA A 36 2.84 4.19 -0.23
N GLY A 37 2.90 3.62 -1.44
CA GLY A 37 2.60 2.21 -1.68
C GLY A 37 3.52 1.27 -0.90
N MET A 38 4.82 1.57 -0.81
CA MET A 38 5.79 0.78 -0.05
C MET A 38 5.54 0.87 1.47
N VAL A 39 5.13 2.03 1.99
CA VAL A 39 4.71 2.17 3.40
C VAL A 39 3.40 1.41 3.66
N MET A 40 2.47 1.40 2.72
CA MET A 40 1.22 0.65 2.85
C MET A 40 1.48 -0.87 2.95
N ILE A 41 2.53 -1.37 2.31
CA ILE A 41 2.97 -2.78 2.38
C ILE A 41 3.54 -3.12 3.77
N SER A 42 4.18 -2.19 4.50
CA SER A 42 4.63 -2.49 5.87
C SER A 42 3.46 -2.73 6.83
N GLY A 43 2.33 -2.06 6.62
CA GLY A 43 1.09 -2.34 7.35
C GLY A 43 0.55 -3.77 7.11
N PHE A 44 0.79 -4.34 5.93
CA PHE A 44 0.47 -5.74 5.64
C PHE A 44 1.36 -6.71 6.41
N PHE A 45 2.67 -6.44 6.49
CA PHE A 45 3.59 -7.27 7.26
C PHE A 45 3.25 -7.27 8.75
N PHE A 46 2.83 -6.13 9.28
CA PHE A 46 2.35 -6.02 10.67
C PHE A 46 1.07 -6.84 10.93
N ILE A 47 0.11 -6.83 10.00
CA ILE A 47 -1.13 -7.64 10.11
C ILE A 47 -0.83 -9.15 10.03
N LEU A 48 0.18 -9.55 9.24
CA LEU A 48 0.59 -10.95 9.10
C LEU A 48 1.50 -11.46 10.23
N GLY A 49 1.84 -10.61 11.20
CA GLY A 49 2.77 -10.94 12.30
C GLY A 49 4.22 -11.07 11.85
N ALA A 50 4.58 -10.48 10.71
CA ALA A 50 5.93 -10.42 10.18
C ALA A 50 6.65 -9.17 10.70
N ASP A 51 6.99 -9.14 12.00
CA ASP A 51 7.67 -8.01 12.67
C ASP A 51 9.10 -7.71 12.18
N PHE A 52 9.71 -8.61 11.40
CA PHE A 52 11.12 -8.56 10.99
C PHE A 52 11.36 -8.32 9.49
N LEU A 53 10.30 -8.09 8.70
CA LEU A 53 10.37 -7.89 7.24
C LEU A 53 9.96 -6.47 6.85
#